data_AF-A0A943AZY7-F1
#
_entry.id   AF-A0A943AZY7-F1
#
_cell.length_a   1.000
_cell.length_b   1.000
_cell.length_c   1.000
_cell.angle_alpha   90.00
_cell.angle_beta   90.00
_cell.angle_gamma   90.00
#
_symmetry.space_group_name_H-M   'P 1'
#
loop_
_entity.id
_entity.type
_entity.pdbx_description
1 polymer ?
#
loop_
_entity_poly.entity_id
_entity_poly.type
_entity_poly.pdbx_seq_one_letter_code
_entity_poly.pdbx_strand_id
1 'polypeptide(L)'
;MKLVAGVILITIAIWLTHNSYLVKISKLEKAVIAERKNLEDLKKDLNEKQLEYDKAADLKKLELEMREKRNMETSKEVYYFKIKK
;
A
#
# COMPACT_ATOMS: atom_id res chain seq x y z
N MET A 1 3.88 -24.16 -55.94
CA MET A 1 4.98 -23.84 -55.00
C MET A 1 4.94 -22.42 -54.48
N LYS A 2 4.91 -21.36 -55.31
CA LYS A 2 4.95 -19.95 -54.83
C LYS A 2 3.80 -19.55 -53.89
N LEU A 3 2.57 -19.99 -54.17
CA LEU A 3 1.40 -19.73 -53.31
C LEU A 3 1.51 -20.41 -51.94
N VAL A 4 2.00 -21.65 -51.90
CA VAL A 4 2.19 -22.40 -50.64
C VAL A 4 3.23 -21.73 -49.74
N ALA A 5 4.33 -21.24 -50.32
CA ALA A 5 5.34 -20.49 -49.58
C ALA A 5 4.79 -19.16 -49.01
N GLY A 6 3.92 -18.47 -49.76
CA GLY A 6 3.25 -17.26 -49.30
C GLY A 6 2.33 -17.50 -48.11
N VAL A 7 1.54 -18.58 -48.13
CA VAL A 7 0.67 -18.95 -47.02
C VAL A 7 1.48 -19.27 -45.76
N ILE A 8 2.58 -20.04 -45.90
CA ILE A 8 3.45 -20.38 -44.77
C ILE A 8 4.06 -19.13 -44.12
N LEU A 9 4.54 -18.17 -44.91
CA LEU A 9 5.10 -16.92 -44.40
C LEU A 9 4.08 -16.09 -43.62
N ILE A 10 2.84 -15.98 -44.12
CA ILE A 10 1.76 -15.27 -43.42
C ILE A 10 1.43 -15.94 -42.09
N THR A 11 1.33 -17.28 -42.08
CA THR A 11 1.05 -18.04 -40.84
C THR A 11 2.16 -17.84 -39.80
N ILE A 12 3.43 -17.85 -40.21
CA ILE A 12 4.56 -17.59 -39.32
C ILE A 12 4.51 -16.15 -38.78
N ALA A 13 4.19 -15.17 -39.62
CA ALA A 13 4.08 -13.77 -39.20
C ALA A 13 2.95 -13.56 -38.16
N ILE A 14 1.79 -14.20 -38.37
CA ILE A 14 0.68 -14.17 -37.40
C ILE A 14 1.10 -14.84 -36.09
N TRP A 15 1.81 -15.97 -36.16
CA TRP A 15 2.27 -16.66 -34.97
C TRP A 15 3.28 -15.84 -34.14
N LEU A 16 4.26 -15.21 -34.81
CA LEU A 16 5.25 -14.36 -34.14
C LEU A 16 4.61 -13.11 -33.52
N THR A 17 3.68 -12.47 -34.24
CA THR A 17 2.97 -11.29 -33.72
C THR A 17 2.13 -11.66 -32.50
N HIS A 18 1.39 -12.77 -32.54
CA HIS A 18 0.61 -13.25 -31.40
C HIS A 18 1.50 -13.55 -30.19
N ASN A 19 2.64 -14.22 -30.39
CA ASN A 19 3.57 -14.50 -29.29
C ASN A 19 4.13 -13.21 -28.68
N SER A 20 4.44 -12.21 -29.51
CA SER A 20 4.89 -10.89 -29.04
C SER A 20 3.82 -10.19 -28.17
N TYR A 21 2.56 -10.23 -28.59
CA TYR A 21 1.45 -9.65 -27.83
C TYR A 21 1.27 -10.34 -26.47
N LEU A 22 1.34 -11.67 -26.43
CA LEU A 22 1.25 -12.42 -25.16
C LEU A 22 2.32 -11.99 -24.15
N VAL A 23 3.56 -11.83 -24.60
CA VAL A 23 4.65 -11.38 -23.73
C VAL A 23 4.42 -9.95 -23.23
N LYS A 24 3.93 -9.05 -24.10
CA LYS A 24 3.62 -7.67 -23.71
C LYS A 24 2.49 -7.62 -22.68
N ILE A 25 1.41 -8.36 -22.91
CA ILE A 25 0.27 -8.44 -21.98
C ILE A 25 0.74 -8.98 -20.63
N SER A 26 1.51 -10.07 -20.61
CA SER A 26 2.02 -10.64 -19.35
C SER A 26 2.91 -9.66 -18.56
N LYS A 27 3.74 -8.86 -19.25
CA LYS A 27 4.53 -7.80 -18.60
C LYS A 27 3.65 -6.71 -18.02
N LEU A 28 2.62 -6.28 -18.76
CA LEU A 28 1.65 -5.27 -18.30
C LEU A 28 0.86 -5.79 -17.09
N GLU A 29 0.39 -7.04 -17.11
CA GLU A 29 -0.30 -7.66 -15.98
C GLU A 29 0.58 -7.70 -14.73
N LYS A 30 1.86 -8.08 -14.87
CA LYS A 30 2.80 -8.05 -13.75
C LYS A 30 2.99 -6.64 -13.19
N ALA A 31 3.11 -5.64 -14.06
CA ALA A 31 3.21 -4.25 -13.64
C ALA A 31 1.95 -3.81 -12.88
N VAL A 32 0.76 -4.12 -13.39
CA VAL A 32 -0.52 -3.80 -12.74
C VAL A 32 -0.63 -4.47 -11.37
N ILE A 33 -0.22 -5.73 -11.23
CA ILE A 33 -0.23 -6.43 -9.94
C ILE A 33 0.73 -5.75 -8.95
N ALA A 34 1.93 -5.38 -9.39
CA ALA A 34 2.91 -4.69 -8.54
C ALA A 34 2.38 -3.31 -8.08
N GLU A 35 1.83 -2.52 -8.99
CA GLU A 35 1.25 -1.21 -8.69
C GLU A 35 0.05 -1.33 -7.74
N ARG A 36 -0.81 -2.34 -7.93
CA ARG A 36 -1.93 -2.61 -7.01
C ARG A 36 -1.44 -2.95 -5.61
N LYS A 37 -0.40 -3.78 -5.50
CA LYS A 37 0.18 -4.12 -4.20
C LYS A 37 0.76 -2.88 -3.51
N ASN A 38 1.50 -2.05 -4.25
CA ASN A 38 2.03 -0.80 -3.73
C ASN A 38 0.92 0.14 -3.24
N LEU A 39 -0.20 0.23 -3.97
CA LEU A 39 -1.36 1.02 -3.55
C LEU A 39 -2.02 0.47 -2.28
N GLU A 40 -2.14 -0.84 -2.14
CA GLU A 40 -2.66 -1.46 -0.92
C GLU A 40 -1.76 -1.19 0.28
N ASP A 41 -0.44 -1.33 0.12
CA ASP A 41 0.53 -1.03 1.17
C ASP A 41 0.48 0.45 1.56
N LEU A 42 0.47 1.38 0.58
CA LEU A 42 0.35 2.82 0.86
C LEU A 42 -0.97 3.18 1.56
N LYS A 43 -2.07 2.54 1.16
CA LYS A 43 -3.38 2.76 1.78
C LYS A 43 -3.41 2.28 3.22
N LYS A 44 -2.72 1.17 3.52
CA LYS A 44 -2.57 0.68 4.89
C LYS A 44 -1.76 1.67 5.74
N ASP A 45 -0.62 2.13 5.25
CA ASP A 45 0.20 3.13 5.94
C ASP A 45 -0.57 4.43 6.21
N LEU A 46 -1.33 4.90 5.21
CA LEU A 46 -2.18 6.09 5.37
C LEU A 46 -3.21 5.88 6.47
N ASN A 47 -3.86 4.72 6.50
CA ASN A 47 -4.86 4.40 7.51
C ASN A 47 -4.25 4.31 8.92
N GLU A 48 -3.04 3.74 9.05
CA GLU A 48 -2.31 3.71 10.31
C GLU A 48 -1.98 5.12 10.80
N LYS A 49 -1.51 6.00 9.91
CA LYS A 49 -1.24 7.41 10.25
C LYS A 49 -2.52 8.17 10.61
N GLN A 50 -3.60 7.95 9.89
CA GLN A 50 -4.88 8.58 10.22
C GLN A 50 -5.36 8.17 11.62
N LEU A 51 -5.24 6.88 11.96
CA LEU A 51 -5.56 6.38 13.30
C LEU A 51 -4.66 6.99 14.38
N GLU A 52 -3.36 7.16 14.13
CA GLU A 52 -2.44 7.85 15.05
C GLU A 52 -2.87 9.29 15.32
N TYR A 53 -3.23 10.03 14.26
CA TYR A 53 -3.68 11.41 14.38
C TYR A 53 -5.01 11.53 15.11
N ASP A 54 -5.97 10.65 14.82
CA ASP A 54 -7.27 10.64 15.51
C ASP A 54 -7.09 10.35 17.01
N LYS A 55 -6.24 9.38 17.37
CA LYS A 55 -5.88 9.11 18.77
C LYS A 55 -5.20 10.31 19.44
N ALA A 56 -4.30 11.00 18.75
CA ALA A 56 -3.64 12.19 19.30
C ALA A 56 -4.62 13.35 19.50
N ALA A 57 -5.57 13.54 18.58
CA ALA A 57 -6.63 14.53 18.70
C ALA A 57 -7.56 14.21 19.88
N ASP A 58 -7.95 12.94 20.03
CA ASP A 58 -8.76 12.48 21.16
C ASP A 58 -8.03 12.63 22.50
N LEU A 59 -6.74 12.27 22.58
CA LEU A 59 -5.92 12.48 23.76
C LEU A 59 -5.82 13.97 24.13
N LYS A 60 -5.64 14.84 23.14
CA LYS A 60 -5.59 16.28 23.35
C LYS A 60 -6.93 16.85 23.84
N LYS A 61 -8.05 16.32 23.33
CA LYS A 61 -9.39 16.67 23.80
C LYS A 61 -9.62 16.19 25.23
N LEU A 62 -9.19 14.97 25.55
CA LEU A 62 -9.24 14.41 26.91
C LEU A 62 -8.42 15.27 27.88
N GLU A 63 -7.20 15.65 27.51
CA GLU A 63 -6.34 16.52 28.32
C GLU A 63 -6.99 17.87 28.60
N LEU A 64 -7.60 18.50 27.58
CA LEU A 64 -8.35 19.75 27.73
C LEU A 64 -9.51 19.59 28.72
N GLU A 65 -10.33 18.55 28.57
CA GLU A 65 -11.46 18.29 29.48
C GLU A 65 -11.00 18.03 30.92
N MET A 66 -9.91 17.27 31.10
CA MET A 66 -9.36 16.97 32.43
C MET A 66 -8.79 18.21 33.10
N ARG A 67 -8.18 19.11 32.33
CA ARG A 67 -7.68 20.40 32.83
C ARG A 67 -8.82 21.34 33.20
N GLU A 68 -9.81 21.50 32.33
CA GLU A 68 -10.90 22.47 32.52
C GLU A 68 -11.95 22.02 33.55
N LYS A 69 -12.35 20.74 33.56
CA LYS A 69 -13.42 20.25 34.45
C LYS A 69 -12.91 19.70 35.77
N ARG A 70 -11.67 19.19 35.81
CA ARG A 70 -11.13 18.50 37.00
C ARG A 70 -9.89 19.18 37.60
N ASN A 71 -9.41 20.29 37.02
CA ASN A 71 -8.20 20.99 37.47
C ASN A 71 -6.97 20.06 37.57
N MET A 72 -6.91 19.04 36.72
CA MET A 72 -5.83 18.06 36.70
C MET A 72 -4.80 18.44 35.63
N GLU A 73 -3.51 18.41 35.99
CA GLU A 73 -2.40 18.62 35.05
C GLU A 73 -1.67 17.31 34.77
N THR A 74 -1.22 17.14 33.53
CA THR A 74 -0.44 15.97 33.09
C THR A 74 0.91 15.95 33.81
N SER A 75 1.17 14.89 34.59
CA SER A 75 2.44 14.75 35.33
C SER A 75 3.63 14.64 34.39
N LYS A 76 4.66 15.46 34.60
CA LYS A 76 5.89 15.47 33.79
C LYS A 76 6.89 14.38 34.18
N GLU A 77 6.75 13.80 35.37
CA GLU A 77 7.66 12.78 35.89
C GLU A 77 6.86 11.59 36.43
N VAL A 78 7.23 10.39 35.98
CA VAL A 78 6.71 9.11 36.48
C VAL A 78 7.85 8.41 37.22
N TYR A 79 7.79 8.38 38.55
CA TYR A 79 8.75 7.64 39.35
C TYR A 79 8.41 6.14 39.31
N TYR A 80 9.17 5.39 38.52
CA TYR A 80 9.09 3.93 38.52
C TYR A 80 9.77 3.37 39.77
N PHE A 81 9.00 2.76 40.66
CA PHE A 81 9.56 2.04 41.80
C PHE A 81 10.19 0.72 41.31
N LYS A 82 11.51 0.62 41.41
CA LYS A 82 12.25 -0.60 41.10
C LYS A 82 12.04 -1.60 42.25
N ILE A 83 11.18 -2.59 42.05
CA ILE A 83 11.01 -3.69 43.01
C ILE A 83 12.35 -4.45 43.07
N LYS A 84 13.05 -4.38 44.21
CA LYS A 84 14.25 -5.18 44.46
C LYS A 84 13.83 -6.65 44.60
N LYS A 85 14.51 -7.50 43.84
CA LYS A 85 14.36 -8.96 43.86
C LYS A 85 15.09 -9.57 45.05
#